data_AF-A0A537KFI3-F1
#
_entry.id   AF-A0A537KFI3-F1
#
_cell.length_a   1.000
_cell.length_b   1.000
_cell.length_c   1.000
_cell.angle_alpha   90.00
_cell.angle_beta   90.00
_cell.angle_gamma   90.00
#
_symmetry.space_group_name_H-M   'P 1'
#
loop_
_entity.id
_entity.type
_entity.pdbx_description
1 polymer ?
#
loop_
_entity_poly.entity_id
_entity_poly.type
_entity_poly.pdbx_seq_one_letter_code
_entity_poly.pdbx_strand_id
1 'polypeptide(L)' 'MRRKIRYYRLLWLKYDLPAGLSVFLVALPLCLGIALASGAPLYAGILSGIIGGIVVSFISGSQLSVSGP' A
#
# COMPACT_ATOMS: atom_id res chain seq x y z
N MET A 1 1.82 30.63 -6.34
CA MET A 1 1.35 29.44 -5.57
C MET A 1 0.70 28.33 -6.41
N ARG A 2 -0.25 28.60 -7.32
CA ARG A 2 -0.98 27.56 -8.09
C ARG A 2 -0.13 26.65 -9.00
N ARG A 3 1.02 27.10 -9.53
CA ARG A 3 1.88 26.30 -10.43
C ARG A 3 2.61 25.14 -9.73
N LYS A 4 3.09 25.31 -8.48
CA LYS A 4 3.78 24.24 -7.72
C LYS A 4 2.85 23.04 -7.45
N ILE A 5 1.60 23.29 -7.06
CA ILE A 5 0.62 22.24 -6.75
C ILE A 5 0.32 21.37 -7.97
N ARG A 6 0.23 21.98 -9.16
CA ARG A 6 0.02 21.23 -10.42
C ARG A 6 1.26 20.42 -10.81
N TYR A 7 2.46 20.92 -10.52
CA TYR A 7 3.72 20.20 -10.75
C TYR A 7 3.86 18.96 -9.86
N TYR A 8 3.62 19.08 -8.54
CA TYR A 8 3.62 17.93 -7.64
C TYR A 8 2.54 16.92 -8.06
N ARG A 9 1.32 17.35 -8.35
CA ARG A 9 0.26 16.43 -8.79
C ARG A 9 0.62 15.65 -10.06
N LEU A 10 1.32 16.27 -11.01
CA LEU A 10 1.82 15.62 -12.22
C LEU A 10 2.98 14.64 -11.93
N LEU A 11 3.88 14.98 -10.99
CA LEU A 11 4.93 14.06 -10.55
C LEU A 11 4.34 12.83 -9.85
N TRP A 12 3.44 13.04 -8.89
CA TRP A 12 2.78 11.98 -8.14
C TRP A 12 2.06 11.00 -9.08
N LEU A 13 1.30 11.51 -10.06
CA LEU A 13 0.60 10.64 -11.01
C LEU A 13 1.55 9.81 -11.89
N LYS A 14 2.72 10.34 -12.22
CA LYS A 14 3.68 9.69 -13.11
C LYS A 14 4.56 8.67 -12.40
N TYR A 15 4.89 8.88 -11.13
CA TYR A 15 5.86 8.04 -10.41
C TYR A 15 5.20 7.19 -9.32
N ASP A 16 4.29 7.76 -8.51
CA ASP A 16 3.69 7.03 -7.39
C ASP A 16 2.57 6.08 -7.83
N LEU A 17 1.88 6.37 -8.92
CA LEU A 17 0.83 5.49 -9.46
C LEU A 17 1.40 4.14 -9.95
N PRO A 18 2.42 4.10 -10.85
CA PRO A 18 3.02 2.83 -11.25
C PRO A 18 3.78 2.15 -10.11
N ALA A 19 4.40 2.90 -9.19
CA ALA A 19 5.08 2.33 -8.02
C ALA A 19 4.08 1.70 -7.03
N GLY A 20 2.95 2.34 -6.76
CA GLY A 20 1.90 1.80 -5.90
C GLY A 20 1.27 0.54 -6.50
N LEU A 21 1.06 0.53 -7.83
CA LEU A 21 0.52 -0.65 -8.52
C LEU A 21 1.47 -1.84 -8.46
N SER A 22 2.78 -1.64 -8.69
CA SER A 22 3.76 -2.73 -8.61
C SER A 22 3.84 -3.31 -7.20
N VAL A 23 3.84 -2.45 -6.18
CA VAL A 23 3.84 -2.87 -4.78
C VAL A 23 2.56 -3.62 -4.42
N PHE A 24 1.40 -3.17 -4.88
CA PHE A 24 0.12 -3.86 -4.67
C PHE A 24 0.12 -5.27 -5.25
N LEU A 25 0.65 -5.43 -6.47
CA LEU A 25 0.77 -6.74 -7.12
C LEU A 25 1.70 -7.71 -6.38
N VAL A 26 2.72 -7.20 -5.68
CA VAL A 26 3.61 -8.00 -4.83
C VAL A 26 2.98 -8.27 -3.46
N ALA A 27 2.23 -7.32 -2.91
CA ALA A 27 1.59 -7.44 -1.61
C ALA A 27 0.45 -8.46 -1.63
N LEU A 28 -0.42 -8.45 -2.66
CA LEU A 28 -1.55 -9.38 -2.78
C LEU A 28 -1.19 -10.87 -2.56
N PRO A 29 -0.20 -11.46 -3.27
CA PRO A 29 0.18 -12.85 -3.06
C PRO A 29 0.81 -13.07 -1.68
N LEU A 30 1.53 -12.08 -1.13
CA LEU A 30 2.07 -12.15 0.24
C LEU A 30 0.94 -12.26 1.27
N CYS A 31 -0.09 -11.42 1.17
CA CYS A 31 -1.28 -11.43 2.04
C CYS A 31 -1.96 -12.81 2.06
N LEU A 32 -2.17 -13.37 0.86
CA LEU A 32 -2.82 -14.65 0.69
C LEU A 32 -1.94 -15.80 1.18
N GLY A 33 -0.63 -15.73 0.92
CA GLY A 33 0.35 -16.73 1.37
C GLY A 33 0.45 -16.81 2.89
N ILE A 34 0.52 -15.66 3.58
CA ILE A 34 0.57 -15.60 5.05
C ILE A 34 -0.73 -16.12 5.66
N ALA A 35 -1.88 -15.74 5.11
CA ALA A 35 -3.18 -16.24 5.58
C ALA A 35 -3.28 -17.77 5.45
N LEU A 36 -2.88 -18.31 4.30
CA LEU A 36 -2.92 -19.74 4.02
C LEU A 36 -1.92 -20.51 4.92
N ALA A 37 -0.72 -19.97 5.12
CA ALA A 37 0.27 -20.53 6.05
C ALA A 37 -0.19 -20.49 7.52
N SER A 38 -0.97 -19.48 7.89
CA SER A 38 -1.53 -19.32 9.25
C SER A 38 -2.78 -20.17 9.51
N GLY A 39 -3.27 -20.90 8.50
CA GLY A 39 -4.56 -21.62 8.57
C GLY A 39 -5.77 -20.68 8.69
N ALA A 40 -5.58 -19.39 8.45
CA ALA A 40 -6.62 -18.37 8.49
C ALA A 40 -7.34 -18.31 7.13
N PRO A 41 -8.61 -17.88 7.10
CA PRO A 41 -9.30 -17.71 5.84
C PRO A 41 -8.65 -16.60 5.01
N LEU A 42 -8.60 -16.79 3.69
CA LEU A 42 -7.90 -15.88 2.76
C LEU A 42 -8.35 -14.41 2.87
N TYR A 43 -9.63 -14.18 3.14
CA TYR A 43 -10.16 -12.82 3.32
C TYR A 43 -9.52 -12.09 4.51
N ALA A 44 -9.08 -12.82 5.54
CA ALA A 44 -8.45 -12.23 6.71
C ALA A 44 -7.09 -11.61 6.37
N GLY A 45 -6.30 -12.24 5.50
CA GLY A 45 -5.02 -11.70 5.03
C GLY A 45 -5.17 -10.42 4.20
N ILE A 46 -6.24 -10.33 3.40
CA ILE A 46 -6.56 -9.11 2.67
C ILE A 46 -6.99 -8.00 3.65
N LEU A 47 -7.87 -8.32 4.60
CA LEU A 47 -8.34 -7.37 5.60
C LEU A 47 -7.20 -6.84 6.48
N SER A 48 -6.31 -7.70 6.96
CA SER A 48 -5.16 -7.26 7.75
C SER A 48 -4.23 -6.37 6.94
N GLY A 49 -4.08 -6.63 5.63
CA GLY A 49 -3.25 -5.80 4.76
C GLY A 49 -3.84 -4.42 4.53
N ILE A 50 -5.15 -4.32 4.36
CA ILE A 50 -5.86 -3.05 4.24
C ILE A 50 -5.78 -2.27 5.56
N ILE A 51 -6.06 -2.91 6.69
CA ILE A 51 -6.07 -2.26 8.00
C ILE A 51 -4.66 -1.83 8.40
N GLY A 52 -3.67 -2.73 8.29
CA GLY A 52 -2.26 -2.43 8.54
C GLY A 52 -1.75 -1.32 7.64
N GLY A 53 -2.09 -1.38 6.35
CA GLY A 53 -1.83 -0.34 5.36
C GLY A 53 -2.32 1.04 5.81
N ILE A 54 -3.60 1.15 6.19
CA ILE A 54 -4.20 2.43 6.57
C ILE A 54 -3.65 2.93 7.91
N VAL A 55 -3.65 2.09 8.93
CA VAL A 55 -3.27 2.47 10.30
C VAL A 55 -1.80 2.84 10.38
N VAL A 56 -0.91 2.02 9.81
CA VAL A 56 0.54 2.29 9.85
C VAL A 56 0.88 3.50 8.98
N SER A 57 0.25 3.67 7.81
CA SER A 57 0.49 4.87 6.98
C SER A 57 0.12 6.16 7.71
N PHE A 58 -0.92 6.14 8.55
CA PHE A 58 -1.33 7.31 9.33
C PHE A 58 -0.36 7.63 10.48
N ILE A 59 0.20 6.60 11.11
CA ILE A 59 1.08 6.75 12.28
C ILE A 59 2.56 6.96 11.88
N SER A 60 3.01 6.30 10.82
CA SER A 60 4.43 6.21 10.44
C SER A 60 5.06 7.55 10.03
N GLY A 61 4.28 8.44 9.40
CA GLY A 61 4.80 9.73 8.90
C GLY A 61 5.81 9.62 7.75
N SER A 62 6.12 8.40 7.29
CA SER A 62 7.04 8.13 6.19
C SER A 62 6.33 8.23 4.84
N GLN A 63 6.94 8.98 3.91
CA GLN A 63 6.38 9.26 2.59
C GLN A 63 6.40 8.05 1.63
N LEU A 64 7.24 7.05 1.89
CA LEU A 64 7.47 5.90 1.00
C LEU A 64 7.27 4.55 1.71
N SER A 65 6.81 4.55 2.96
CA SER A 65 6.61 3.32 3.72
C SER A 65 5.41 2.55 3.19
N VAL A 66 5.61 1.25 3.00
CA VAL A 66 4.58 0.28 2.65
C VAL A 66 4.45 -0.68 3.82
N SER A 67 3.23 -0.84 4.30
CA SER A 67 2.88 -1.80 5.36
C SER A 67 2.00 -2.90 4.77
N GLY A 68 2.19 -4.11 5.27
CA GLY A 68 1.48 -5.31 4.83
C GLY A 68 0.79 -6.03 5.99
N PRO A 69 0.05 -7.11 5.67
CA PRO A 69 -0.48 -8.05 6.65
C PRO A 69 0.57 -9.00 7.24
#